data_AF-A0A1X0K0B9-F1
#
_entry.id   AF-A0A1X0K0B9-F1
#
_cell.length_a   1.000
_cell.length_b   1.000
_cell.length_c   1.000
_cell.angle_alpha   90.00
_cell.angle_beta   90.00
_cell.angle_gamma   90.00
#
_symmetry.space_group_name_H-M   'P 1'
#
loop_
_entity.id
_entity.type
_entity.pdbx_description
1 polymer ?
#
loop_
_entity_poly.entity_id
_entity_poly.type
_entity_poly.pdbx_seq_one_letter_code
_entity_poly.pdbx_strand_id
1 'polypeptide(L)'
;MNGPVVPTLVSLNIGMPADVPWRGKTVHTGIYKKPVQGPVMVRRLNIDGDGQGDLNGHGGEQRAVMVYQTESYEHWQRHFGRDDLEPGTFGENFTITGLSDDEVCIGDRYRIGEAEFEVTQPRVTCFRVGIRLGEPEMPNLLVAHHRPGFYFRVIEEGLVASGDEIVRTRRGRHALSVADVDALLYLPDRDVDMLRTAVDIPALSPGWQQSFAELLAAHDSPSGATSPAIGVEPGWHGFRALRVAETRRESPSVLSIELETTDGTALPTARSGQFLTLRVPAGDPAPLRSYSLSSTGDRYRISVKREERGRVSTWIHDNLSPGSVIEAAAPRGEFYLGDETDPVVLMSAGIGITPVLAMLHALAAQRSERDVWWLHITRDAQSLAFGGEVGDLIGSLPNARQRTFYTAEGGRPGMAAVEALGLPRDAIAYLCGPEQFMADMRDALAGAGIDESRIHSELFGALPPINPGITDAPQRPPHLPDGPQGTGPAVSFARSGITVNWSDDYASILELAEACDVPTRFSCRSGVCHICVTPLVDGTITYRQPPLELPEQGTVLICSAKPSLGVVLDL
;
A
#
# COMPACT_ATOMS: atom_id res chain seq x y z
N MET A 1 -1.25 46.50 -25.70
CA MET A 1 -1.64 45.34 -26.52
C MET A 1 -0.38 44.54 -26.75
N ASN A 2 -0.09 43.58 -25.88
CA ASN A 2 1.01 42.64 -26.12
C ASN A 2 0.48 41.62 -27.13
N GLY A 3 1.22 41.40 -28.23
CA GLY A 3 0.89 40.34 -29.19
C GLY A 3 0.91 38.96 -28.53
N PRO A 4 0.41 37.91 -29.20
CA PRO A 4 0.47 36.55 -28.66
C PRO A 4 1.93 36.21 -28.36
N VAL A 5 2.21 35.88 -27.09
CA VAL A 5 3.53 35.41 -26.65
C VAL A 5 3.74 34.05 -27.29
N VAL A 6 4.80 33.93 -28.10
CA VAL A 6 5.18 32.67 -28.73
C VAL A 6 5.82 31.77 -27.67
N PRO A 7 5.24 30.60 -27.35
CA PRO A 7 5.81 29.70 -26.35
C PRO A 7 7.21 29.24 -26.78
N THR A 8 8.18 29.29 -25.88
CA THR A 8 9.59 29.04 -26.18
C THR A 8 10.23 28.15 -25.11
N LEU A 9 11.18 27.31 -25.52
CA LEU A 9 12.03 26.56 -24.59
C LEU A 9 13.07 27.50 -23.98
N VAL A 10 12.90 27.88 -22.71
CA VAL A 10 13.83 28.78 -22.01
C VAL A 10 15.09 28.05 -21.59
N SER A 11 14.98 26.84 -21.05
CA SER A 11 16.12 26.06 -20.59
C SER A 11 15.92 24.58 -20.83
N LEU A 12 17.01 23.93 -21.24
CA LEU A 12 17.13 22.47 -21.27
C LEU A 12 18.02 22.06 -20.09
N ASN A 13 17.47 21.24 -19.20
CA ASN A 13 18.10 20.82 -17.96
C ASN A 13 18.27 19.29 -17.92
N ILE A 14 19.44 18.83 -17.51
CA ILE A 14 19.75 17.39 -17.35
C ILE A 14 20.42 17.12 -15.99
N GLY A 15 20.33 15.88 -15.52
CA GLY A 15 21.04 15.42 -14.33
C GLY A 15 21.01 13.91 -14.18
N MET A 16 22.14 13.30 -13.81
CA MET A 16 22.19 11.89 -13.44
C MET A 16 21.70 11.71 -11.99
N PRO A 17 21.01 10.60 -11.68
CA PRO A 17 20.60 10.28 -10.31
C PRO A 17 21.79 10.23 -9.36
N ALA A 18 21.60 10.78 -8.18
CA ALA A 18 22.60 10.79 -7.11
C ALA A 18 21.95 10.42 -5.77
N ASP A 19 22.78 9.92 -4.87
CA ASP A 19 22.42 9.64 -3.49
C ASP A 19 22.44 10.94 -2.68
N VAL A 20 21.33 11.23 -2.01
CA VAL A 20 21.23 12.38 -1.10
C VAL A 20 20.85 11.93 0.30
N PRO A 21 21.53 12.44 1.34
CA PRO A 21 21.15 12.18 2.72
C PRO A 21 19.87 12.93 3.05
N TRP A 22 18.90 12.22 3.60
CA TRP A 22 17.64 12.81 4.01
C TRP A 22 17.05 12.02 5.17
N ARG A 23 16.89 12.69 6.32
CA ARG A 23 16.32 12.13 7.56
C ARG A 23 16.95 10.79 8.00
N GLY A 24 18.28 10.72 7.93
CA GLY A 24 19.04 9.53 8.31
C GLY A 24 18.98 8.38 7.29
N LYS A 25 18.28 8.55 6.17
CA LYS A 25 18.21 7.60 5.05
C LYS A 25 18.91 8.16 3.81
N THR A 26 19.20 7.28 2.87
CA THR A 26 19.69 7.64 1.54
C THR A 26 18.53 7.62 0.55
N VAL A 27 18.37 8.71 -0.20
CA VAL A 27 17.40 8.81 -1.29
C VAL A 27 18.18 8.83 -2.60
N HIS A 28 17.90 7.88 -3.49
CA HIS A 28 18.46 7.89 -4.85
C HIS A 28 17.53 8.68 -5.77
N THR A 29 18.00 9.77 -6.38
CA THR A 29 17.13 10.69 -7.13
C THR A 29 17.81 11.51 -8.21
N GLY A 30 17.11 11.70 -9.34
CA GLY A 30 17.46 12.64 -10.42
C GLY A 30 16.75 14.00 -10.33
N ILE A 31 16.28 14.41 -9.14
CA ILE A 31 15.60 15.72 -8.95
C ILE A 31 16.56 16.92 -9.15
N TYR A 32 17.87 16.69 -9.04
CA TYR A 32 18.89 17.71 -9.20
C TYR A 32 19.33 17.84 -10.66
N LYS A 33 18.58 18.63 -11.44
CA LYS A 33 18.94 18.95 -12.83
C LYS A 33 19.60 20.32 -12.94
N LYS A 34 20.41 20.51 -13.97
CA LYS A 34 21.11 21.77 -14.27
C LYS A 34 20.96 22.16 -15.74
N PRO A 35 20.87 23.46 -16.06
CA PRO A 35 20.88 23.93 -17.44
C PRO A 35 22.13 23.48 -18.20
N VAL A 36 21.96 23.17 -19.48
CA VAL A 36 23.05 22.91 -20.42
C VAL A 36 22.99 23.81 -21.65
N GLN A 37 24.13 23.97 -22.31
CA GLN A 37 24.31 24.86 -23.45
C GLN A 37 24.36 24.05 -24.75
N GLY A 38 23.75 24.62 -25.80
CA GLY A 38 23.73 24.04 -27.13
C GLY A 38 22.67 22.94 -27.32
N PRO A 39 22.54 22.42 -28.56
CA PRO A 39 21.58 21.38 -28.88
C PRO A 39 21.92 20.05 -28.20
N VAL A 40 20.91 19.37 -27.66
CA VAL A 40 21.02 18.05 -27.04
C VAL A 40 20.06 17.09 -27.73
N MET A 41 20.50 15.85 -27.91
CA MET A 41 19.68 14.82 -28.51
C MET A 41 18.63 14.34 -27.51
N VAL A 42 17.37 14.43 -27.89
CA VAL A 42 16.24 13.87 -27.17
C VAL A 42 15.93 12.48 -27.72
N ARG A 43 15.88 11.48 -26.84
CA ARG A 43 15.64 10.08 -27.14
C ARG A 43 14.24 9.66 -26.71
N ARG A 44 13.79 8.50 -27.18
CA ARG A 44 12.50 7.90 -26.82
C ARG A 44 12.24 7.82 -25.31
N LEU A 45 13.26 7.63 -24.49
CA LEU A 45 13.12 7.39 -23.04
C LEU A 45 13.63 8.54 -22.15
N ASN A 46 14.51 9.41 -22.66
CA ASN A 46 15.15 10.48 -21.90
C ASN A 46 15.82 11.50 -22.83
N ILE A 47 16.55 12.45 -22.25
CA ILE A 47 17.47 13.34 -22.95
C ILE A 47 18.90 12.84 -22.74
N ASP A 48 19.75 12.89 -23.76
CA ASP A 48 21.16 12.47 -23.64
C ASP A 48 21.84 13.24 -22.48
N GLY A 49 22.35 12.50 -21.49
CA GLY A 49 22.96 13.04 -20.27
C GLY A 49 22.02 13.23 -19.06
N ASP A 50 20.73 12.93 -19.21
CA ASP A 50 19.75 12.86 -18.11
C ASP A 50 19.49 11.40 -17.68
N GLY A 51 19.26 11.17 -16.38
CA GLY A 51 18.95 9.83 -15.88
C GLY A 51 17.80 9.81 -14.87
N GLN A 52 17.17 8.63 -14.75
CA GLN A 52 16.01 8.38 -13.88
C GLN A 52 16.41 7.45 -12.73
N GLY A 53 16.26 7.91 -11.48
CA GLY A 53 16.73 7.18 -10.29
C GLY A 53 15.83 6.03 -9.85
N ASP A 54 14.63 5.92 -10.42
CA ASP A 54 13.67 4.87 -10.12
C ASP A 54 12.80 4.63 -11.36
N LEU A 55 13.03 3.52 -12.05
CA LEU A 55 12.32 3.18 -13.29
C LEU A 55 10.91 2.62 -13.02
N ASN A 56 10.60 2.18 -11.79
CA ASN A 56 9.28 1.67 -11.44
C ASN A 56 8.28 2.82 -11.19
N GLY A 57 8.76 3.96 -10.68
CA GLY A 57 7.91 5.07 -10.27
C GLY A 57 8.17 6.42 -10.92
N HIS A 58 9.32 6.65 -11.58
CA HIS A 58 9.78 8.00 -11.92
C HIS A 58 10.42 8.10 -13.32
N GLY A 59 10.12 7.15 -14.20
CA GLY A 59 10.73 7.06 -15.51
C GLY A 59 9.90 6.34 -16.57
N GLY A 60 10.54 6.03 -17.70
CA GLY A 60 9.93 5.35 -18.84
C GLY A 60 9.31 6.28 -19.88
N GLU A 61 8.79 5.68 -20.96
CA GLU A 61 8.30 6.40 -22.15
C GLU A 61 7.29 7.50 -21.82
N GLN A 62 6.38 7.24 -20.87
CA GLN A 62 5.32 8.19 -20.51
C GLN A 62 5.83 9.40 -19.71
N ARG A 63 7.10 9.42 -19.32
CA ARG A 63 7.71 10.45 -18.45
C ARG A 63 9.11 10.82 -18.94
N ALA A 64 9.33 10.76 -20.26
CA ALA A 64 10.64 10.97 -20.87
C ALA A 64 11.18 12.38 -20.63
N VAL A 65 10.31 13.40 -20.63
CA VAL A 65 10.68 14.80 -20.40
C VAL A 65 9.67 15.45 -19.46
N MET A 66 10.13 15.96 -18.32
CA MET A 66 9.32 16.77 -17.40
C MET A 66 9.37 18.25 -17.83
N VAL A 67 8.22 18.91 -17.84
CA VAL A 67 8.07 20.30 -18.30
C VAL A 67 7.53 21.18 -17.18
N TYR A 68 8.07 22.40 -17.06
CA TYR A 68 7.59 23.38 -16.11
C TYR A 68 7.71 24.82 -16.62
N GLN A 69 6.75 25.67 -16.27
CA GLN A 69 6.58 27.00 -16.86
C GLN A 69 7.20 28.11 -16.01
N THR A 70 7.79 29.12 -16.65
CA THR A 70 8.34 30.32 -16.00
C THR A 70 7.30 31.09 -15.17
N GLU A 71 6.05 31.08 -15.60
CA GLU A 71 4.92 31.72 -14.91
C GLU A 71 4.61 31.01 -13.59
N SER A 72 4.83 29.69 -13.53
CA SER A 72 4.78 28.92 -12.29
C SER A 72 5.97 29.24 -11.39
N TYR A 73 7.17 29.44 -11.93
CA TYR A 73 8.31 29.95 -11.17
C TYR A 73 8.00 31.30 -10.51
N GLU A 74 7.50 32.27 -11.27
CA GLU A 74 7.12 33.60 -10.76
C GLU A 74 6.03 33.55 -9.68
N HIS A 75 5.10 32.59 -9.80
CA HIS A 75 4.10 32.33 -8.76
C HIS A 75 4.77 31.87 -7.46
N TRP A 76 5.67 30.89 -7.52
CA TRP A 76 6.34 30.35 -6.33
C TRP A 76 7.34 31.33 -5.70
N GLN A 77 8.04 32.12 -6.50
CA GLN A 77 8.89 33.21 -6.00
C GLN A 77 8.08 34.21 -5.16
N ARG A 78 6.90 34.62 -5.66
CA ARG A 78 5.99 35.51 -4.93
C ARG A 78 5.39 34.84 -3.69
N HIS A 79 4.96 33.59 -3.81
CA HIS A 79 4.34 32.84 -2.72
C HIS A 79 5.29 32.62 -1.55
N PHE A 80 6.54 32.24 -1.83
CA PHE A 80 7.57 31.99 -0.80
C PHE A 80 8.41 33.23 -0.45
N GLY A 81 8.27 34.33 -1.18
CA GLY A 81 9.08 35.54 -0.98
C GLY A 81 10.57 35.31 -1.23
N ARG A 82 10.92 34.50 -2.23
CA ARG A 82 12.30 34.11 -2.57
C ARG A 82 12.60 34.35 -4.04
N ASP A 83 13.86 34.64 -4.38
CA ASP A 83 14.33 34.99 -5.72
C ASP A 83 15.40 34.04 -6.27
N ASP A 84 15.72 32.97 -5.54
CA ASP A 84 16.77 31.99 -5.86
C ASP A 84 16.29 30.77 -6.67
N LEU A 85 15.06 30.81 -7.20
CA LEU A 85 14.52 29.72 -8.03
C LEU A 85 15.04 29.83 -9.48
N GLU A 86 15.94 28.92 -9.87
CA GLU A 86 16.50 28.82 -11.22
C GLU A 86 15.89 27.67 -12.06
N PRO A 87 15.98 27.70 -13.40
CA PRO A 87 15.60 26.59 -14.26
C PRO A 87 16.18 25.24 -13.81
N GLY A 88 15.34 24.20 -13.75
CA GLY A 88 15.67 22.86 -13.24
C GLY A 88 15.41 22.67 -11.74
N THR A 89 15.08 23.73 -11.00
CA THR A 89 14.76 23.67 -9.55
C THR A 89 13.57 22.77 -9.24
N PHE A 90 12.58 22.64 -10.13
CA PHE A 90 11.44 21.73 -9.90
C PHE A 90 11.72 20.30 -10.39
N GLY A 91 12.94 20.05 -10.87
CA GLY A 91 13.40 18.77 -11.40
C GLY A 91 12.96 18.53 -12.85
N GLU A 92 12.53 19.58 -13.53
CA GLU A 92 12.09 19.54 -14.91
C GLU A 92 13.26 19.50 -15.90
N ASN A 93 13.03 18.85 -17.03
CA ASN A 93 13.97 18.85 -18.15
C ASN A 93 13.79 20.11 -19.01
N PHE A 94 12.55 20.53 -19.26
CA PHE A 94 12.24 21.71 -20.05
C PHE A 94 11.61 22.79 -19.19
N THR A 95 12.30 23.92 -19.05
CA THR A 95 11.73 25.15 -18.53
C THR A 95 11.23 25.98 -19.71
N ILE A 96 9.94 26.33 -19.73
CA ILE A 96 9.29 26.97 -20.90
C ILE A 96 8.55 28.25 -20.52
N THR A 97 8.22 29.08 -21.51
CA THR A 97 7.24 30.19 -21.38
C THR A 97 5.89 29.82 -22.00
N GLY A 98 4.81 30.37 -21.46
CA GLY A 98 3.44 30.07 -21.89
C GLY A 98 3.02 28.63 -21.58
N LEU A 99 1.97 28.16 -22.25
CA LEU A 99 1.44 26.78 -22.09
C LEU A 99 1.12 26.46 -20.62
N SER A 100 0.24 27.24 -20.02
CA SER A 100 -0.19 27.03 -18.64
C SER A 100 -0.93 25.69 -18.46
N ASP A 101 -0.92 25.16 -17.23
CA ASP A 101 -1.49 23.84 -16.92
C ASP A 101 -3.01 23.77 -17.18
N ASP A 102 -3.71 24.90 -17.21
CA ASP A 102 -5.14 25.03 -17.57
C ASP A 102 -5.39 25.13 -19.09
N GLU A 103 -4.36 25.36 -19.90
CA GLU A 103 -4.47 25.46 -21.36
C GLU A 103 -3.99 24.18 -22.09
N VAL A 104 -2.93 23.57 -21.58
CA VAL A 104 -2.30 22.37 -22.13
C VAL A 104 -3.17 21.16 -21.86
N CYS A 105 -3.46 20.36 -22.88
CA CYS A 105 -4.28 19.16 -22.73
C CYS A 105 -3.51 17.86 -22.90
N ILE A 106 -3.98 16.82 -22.22
CA ILE A 106 -3.45 15.47 -22.41
C ILE A 106 -3.65 15.02 -23.87
N GLY A 107 -2.58 14.55 -24.51
CA GLY A 107 -2.54 14.18 -25.92
C GLY A 107 -2.28 15.33 -26.89
N ASP A 108 -2.10 16.57 -26.41
CA ASP A 108 -1.53 17.63 -27.26
C ASP A 108 -0.14 17.22 -27.74
N ARG A 109 0.18 17.56 -28.99
CA ARG A 109 1.51 17.37 -29.56
C ARG A 109 2.18 18.67 -29.90
N TYR A 110 3.47 18.72 -29.60
CA TYR A 110 4.30 19.91 -29.79
C TYR A 110 5.60 19.53 -30.51
N ARG A 111 5.99 20.35 -31.48
CA ARG A 111 7.32 20.31 -32.09
C ARG A 111 8.19 21.36 -31.41
N ILE A 112 9.38 20.94 -31.00
CA ILE A 112 10.42 21.77 -30.38
C ILE A 112 11.74 21.33 -30.99
N GLY A 113 12.43 22.24 -31.68
CA GLY A 113 13.60 21.89 -32.49
C GLY A 113 13.25 20.84 -33.55
N GLU A 114 14.03 19.76 -33.60
CA GLU A 114 13.82 18.63 -34.52
C GLU A 114 12.91 17.53 -33.94
N ALA A 115 12.53 17.60 -32.66
CA ALA A 115 11.77 16.56 -31.97
C ALA A 115 10.27 16.87 -31.91
N GLU A 116 9.44 15.81 -31.83
CA GLU A 116 8.01 15.91 -31.56
C GLU A 116 7.64 15.17 -30.27
N PHE A 117 6.80 15.81 -29.46
CA PHE A 117 6.40 15.37 -28.14
C PHE A 117 4.88 15.23 -28.04
N GLU A 118 4.40 14.38 -27.14
CA GLU A 118 2.98 14.29 -26.79
C GLU A 118 2.79 14.35 -25.27
N VAL A 119 1.84 15.17 -24.79
CA VAL A 119 1.51 15.30 -23.36
C VAL A 119 0.86 14.02 -22.87
N THR A 120 1.41 13.41 -21.84
CA THR A 120 0.98 12.09 -21.36
C THR A 120 0.25 12.12 -20.02
N GLN A 121 0.65 13.01 -19.12
CA GLN A 121 0.09 13.10 -17.77
C GLN A 121 0.58 14.36 -17.04
N PRO A 122 -0.15 14.79 -15.99
CA PRO A 122 0.39 15.71 -15.00
C PRO A 122 1.59 15.12 -14.25
N ARG A 123 2.30 16.00 -13.55
CA ARG A 123 3.33 15.60 -12.59
C ARG A 123 2.73 14.75 -11.47
N VAL A 124 3.33 13.58 -11.22
CA VAL A 124 3.02 12.83 -9.99
C VAL A 124 3.64 13.53 -8.78
N THR A 125 2.80 13.90 -7.83
CA THR A 125 3.21 14.60 -6.60
C THR A 125 4.05 13.67 -5.70
N CYS A 126 5.32 14.02 -5.46
CA CYS A 126 6.23 13.23 -4.64
C CYS A 126 7.12 14.12 -3.77
N PHE A 127 7.61 13.58 -2.64
CA PHE A 127 8.40 14.32 -1.66
C PHE A 127 9.72 14.92 -2.18
N ARG A 128 10.26 14.42 -3.30
CA ARG A 128 11.55 14.84 -3.87
C ARG A 128 11.59 16.33 -4.23
N VAL A 129 10.48 16.88 -4.70
CA VAL A 129 10.40 18.32 -4.99
C VAL A 129 10.57 19.15 -3.71
N GLY A 130 9.99 18.68 -2.61
CA GLY A 130 10.16 19.33 -1.30
C GLY A 130 11.59 19.24 -0.80
N ILE A 131 12.29 18.12 -1.02
CA ILE A 131 13.74 18.00 -0.75
C ILE A 131 14.52 19.07 -1.51
N ARG A 132 14.26 19.21 -2.82
CA ARG A 132 15.01 20.10 -3.69
C ARG A 132 14.80 21.58 -3.34
N LEU A 133 13.58 21.98 -2.98
CA LEU A 133 13.24 23.36 -2.62
C LEU A 133 13.50 23.70 -1.14
N GLY A 134 13.71 22.68 -0.30
CA GLY A 134 13.71 22.85 1.15
C GLY A 134 12.31 23.11 1.72
N GLU A 135 11.26 22.70 1.01
CA GLU A 135 9.86 22.95 1.38
C GLU A 135 9.05 21.64 1.41
N PRO A 136 8.90 20.99 2.57
CA PRO A 136 8.22 19.70 2.70
C PRO A 136 6.77 19.69 2.20
N GLU A 137 6.07 20.82 2.23
CA GLU A 137 4.66 20.92 1.83
C GLU A 137 4.47 21.09 0.31
N MET A 138 5.56 21.29 -0.43
CA MET A 138 5.53 21.54 -1.87
C MET A 138 4.68 20.55 -2.69
N PRO A 139 4.65 19.22 -2.42
CA PRO A 139 3.77 18.31 -3.15
C PRO A 139 2.27 18.62 -2.99
N ASN A 140 1.85 19.08 -1.80
CA ASN A 140 0.47 19.50 -1.55
C ASN A 140 0.18 20.85 -2.23
N LEU A 141 1.11 21.80 -2.11
CA LEU A 141 0.98 23.13 -2.70
C LEU A 141 0.84 23.11 -4.23
N LEU A 142 1.58 22.25 -4.92
CA LEU A 142 1.48 22.10 -6.39
C LEU A 142 0.04 21.79 -6.84
N VAL A 143 -0.65 20.89 -6.13
CA VAL A 143 -2.04 20.52 -6.41
C VAL A 143 -2.98 21.65 -5.99
N ALA A 144 -2.84 22.16 -4.77
CA ALA A 144 -3.72 23.19 -4.22
C ALA A 144 -3.73 24.48 -5.03
N HIS A 145 -2.62 24.79 -5.72
CA HIS A 145 -2.50 25.96 -6.59
C HIS A 145 -2.71 25.65 -8.08
N HIS A 146 -3.10 24.42 -8.44
CA HIS A 146 -3.28 23.97 -9.83
C HIS A 146 -2.06 24.20 -10.73
N ARG A 147 -0.86 23.92 -10.19
CA ARG A 147 0.42 24.09 -10.90
C ARG A 147 1.28 22.83 -10.86
N PRO A 148 0.79 21.67 -11.31
CA PRO A 148 1.56 20.43 -11.25
C PRO A 148 2.74 20.43 -12.23
N GLY A 149 2.64 21.12 -13.38
CA GLY A 149 3.45 20.79 -14.56
C GLY A 149 3.05 19.46 -15.19
N PHE A 150 3.74 19.05 -16.26
CA PHE A 150 3.36 17.88 -17.05
C PHE A 150 4.55 17.13 -17.66
N TYR A 151 4.29 15.90 -18.08
CA TYR A 151 5.24 15.06 -18.80
C TYR A 151 4.94 14.95 -20.28
N PHE A 152 6.01 14.85 -21.05
CA PHE A 152 5.98 14.40 -22.44
C PHE A 152 6.50 12.98 -22.58
N ARG A 153 5.92 12.25 -23.55
CA ARG A 153 6.63 11.20 -24.29
C ARG A 153 7.18 11.75 -25.60
N VAL A 154 8.21 11.09 -26.12
CA VAL A 154 8.87 11.46 -27.38
C VAL A 154 8.27 10.63 -28.52
N ILE A 155 7.71 11.32 -29.51
CA ILE A 155 7.12 10.75 -30.73
C ILE A 155 8.17 10.65 -31.83
N GLU A 156 9.00 11.69 -31.96
CA GLU A 156 10.11 11.77 -32.90
C GLU A 156 11.35 12.27 -32.15
N GLU A 157 12.43 11.49 -32.21
CA GLU A 157 13.73 11.86 -31.63
C GLU A 157 14.40 12.96 -32.46
N GLY A 158 15.14 13.86 -31.81
CA GLY A 158 15.77 14.98 -32.50
C GLY A 158 16.60 15.87 -31.60
N LEU A 159 17.37 16.77 -32.21
CA LEU A 159 18.10 17.81 -31.49
C LEU A 159 17.15 18.91 -31.02
N VAL A 160 17.32 19.31 -29.75
CA VAL A 160 16.56 20.38 -29.11
C VAL A 160 17.52 21.32 -28.39
N ALA A 161 17.29 22.63 -28.47
CA ALA A 161 18.10 23.66 -27.83
C ALA A 161 17.24 24.72 -27.12
N SER A 162 17.80 25.33 -26.08
CA SER A 162 17.23 26.57 -25.51
C SER A 162 17.09 27.63 -26.60
N GLY A 163 15.94 28.31 -26.63
CA GLY A 163 15.54 29.27 -27.65
C GLY A 163 14.62 28.70 -28.74
N ASP A 164 14.44 27.39 -28.82
CA ASP A 164 13.53 26.77 -29.80
C ASP A 164 12.06 27.18 -29.54
N GLU A 165 11.36 27.53 -30.63
CA GLU A 165 9.92 27.78 -30.61
C GLU A 165 9.15 26.48 -30.34
N ILE A 166 8.08 26.58 -29.54
CA ILE A 166 7.20 25.45 -29.23
C ILE A 166 5.93 25.59 -30.06
N VAL A 167 5.81 24.74 -31.08
CA VAL A 167 4.68 24.78 -32.03
C VAL A 167 3.73 23.62 -31.76
N ARG A 168 2.46 23.90 -31.42
CA ARG A 168 1.45 22.85 -31.30
C ARG A 168 1.11 22.26 -32.67
N THR A 169 1.41 20.99 -32.86
CA THR A 169 1.15 20.26 -34.11
C THR A 169 -0.19 19.52 -34.09
N ARG A 170 -0.67 19.17 -32.89
CA ARG A 170 -1.95 18.47 -32.70
C ARG A 170 -2.59 18.84 -31.36
N ARG A 171 -3.92 18.92 -31.34
CA ARG A 171 -4.71 18.99 -30.10
C ARG A 171 -5.10 17.58 -29.65
N GLY A 172 -5.01 17.32 -28.35
CA GLY A 172 -5.42 16.08 -27.72
C GLY A 172 -6.92 15.82 -27.83
N ARG A 173 -7.30 14.54 -27.72
CA ARG A 173 -8.70 14.11 -27.70
C ARG A 173 -9.36 14.63 -26.42
N HIS A 174 -10.64 15.00 -26.49
CA HIS A 174 -11.44 15.55 -25.37
C HIS A 174 -10.99 16.90 -24.81
N ALA A 175 -9.76 17.34 -25.10
CA ALA A 175 -9.21 18.62 -24.65
C ALA A 175 -9.33 18.82 -23.12
N LEU A 176 -9.08 17.75 -22.34
CA LEU A 176 -8.95 17.85 -20.89
C LEU A 176 -7.59 18.42 -20.53
N SER A 177 -7.58 19.49 -19.73
CA SER A 177 -6.34 20.18 -19.34
C SER A 177 -5.50 19.35 -18.37
N VAL A 178 -4.22 19.68 -18.25
CA VAL A 178 -3.32 19.09 -17.25
C VAL A 178 -3.84 19.36 -15.84
N ALA A 179 -4.29 20.58 -15.56
CA ALA A 179 -4.85 20.97 -14.26
C ALA A 179 -6.13 20.20 -13.92
N ASP A 180 -7.02 20.00 -14.90
CA ASP A 180 -8.26 19.23 -14.70
C ASP A 180 -7.94 17.76 -14.39
N VAL A 181 -7.02 17.15 -15.14
CA VAL A 181 -6.63 15.76 -14.93
C VAL A 181 -5.96 15.57 -13.57
N ASP A 182 -5.10 16.50 -13.14
CA ASP A 182 -4.48 16.47 -11.80
C ASP A 182 -5.53 16.59 -10.68
N ALA A 183 -6.48 17.52 -10.84
CA ALA A 183 -7.58 17.74 -9.91
C ALA A 183 -8.45 16.48 -9.74
N LEU A 184 -8.78 15.78 -10.83
CA LEU A 184 -9.55 14.53 -10.78
C LEU A 184 -8.91 13.46 -9.88
N LEU A 185 -7.57 13.43 -9.78
CA LEU A 185 -6.89 12.47 -8.93
C LEU A 185 -6.83 12.93 -7.47
N TYR A 186 -6.48 14.19 -7.23
CA TYR A 186 -6.04 14.64 -5.91
C TYR A 186 -6.99 15.58 -5.15
N LEU A 187 -7.99 16.19 -5.82
CA LEU A 187 -8.92 17.11 -5.19
C LEU A 187 -10.27 16.43 -4.87
N PRO A 188 -10.97 16.90 -3.83
CA PRO A 188 -12.32 16.45 -3.52
C PRO A 188 -13.34 16.90 -4.58
N ASP A 189 -14.59 16.43 -4.46
CA ASP A 189 -15.73 16.83 -5.32
C ASP A 189 -15.51 16.59 -6.83
N ARG A 190 -14.94 15.42 -7.15
CA ARG A 190 -14.57 15.02 -8.51
C ARG A 190 -15.76 15.03 -9.47
N ASP A 191 -15.55 15.61 -10.65
CA ASP A 191 -16.49 15.52 -11.77
C ASP A 191 -16.41 14.12 -12.41
N VAL A 192 -17.45 13.32 -12.18
CA VAL A 192 -17.52 11.92 -12.64
C VAL A 192 -17.59 11.84 -14.17
N ASP A 193 -18.21 12.79 -14.86
CA ASP A 193 -18.31 12.78 -16.32
C ASP A 193 -16.96 13.14 -16.96
N MET A 194 -16.22 14.07 -16.35
CA MET A 194 -14.82 14.32 -16.71
C MET A 194 -13.93 13.10 -16.42
N LEU A 195 -14.15 12.40 -15.31
CA LEU A 195 -13.42 11.18 -14.96
C LEU A 195 -13.64 10.07 -16.00
N ARG A 196 -14.90 9.82 -16.41
CA ARG A 196 -15.22 8.89 -17.52
C ARG A 196 -14.53 9.30 -18.81
N THR A 197 -14.54 10.60 -19.11
CA THR A 197 -13.87 11.15 -20.29
C THR A 197 -12.35 10.94 -20.25
N ALA A 198 -11.73 11.05 -19.07
CA ALA A 198 -10.29 10.91 -18.90
C ALA A 198 -9.79 9.48 -19.16
N VAL A 199 -10.54 8.46 -18.74
CA VAL A 199 -10.23 7.04 -19.00
C VAL A 199 -10.17 6.73 -20.50
N ASP A 200 -10.96 7.44 -21.31
CA ASP A 200 -11.02 7.27 -22.77
C ASP A 200 -9.89 7.98 -23.55
N ILE A 201 -8.96 8.67 -22.86
CA ILE A 201 -7.84 9.38 -23.50
C ILE A 201 -6.68 8.41 -23.75
N PRO A 202 -6.35 8.02 -25.01
CA PRO A 202 -5.32 7.01 -25.26
C PRO A 202 -3.89 7.49 -24.98
N ALA A 203 -3.69 8.81 -24.91
CA ALA A 203 -2.40 9.42 -24.58
C ALA A 203 -2.14 9.49 -23.07
N LEU A 204 -3.19 9.36 -22.25
CA LEU A 204 -3.04 9.34 -20.79
C LEU A 204 -2.25 8.10 -20.39
N SER A 205 -1.32 8.24 -19.45
CA SER A 205 -0.49 7.11 -19.08
C SER A 205 -1.31 5.98 -18.43
N PRO A 206 -0.92 4.69 -18.63
CA PRO A 206 -1.69 3.56 -18.11
C PRO A 206 -1.94 3.62 -16.61
N GLY A 207 -0.98 4.12 -15.82
CA GLY A 207 -1.14 4.26 -14.37
C GLY A 207 -2.24 5.24 -13.98
N TRP A 208 -2.36 6.37 -14.69
CA TRP A 208 -3.45 7.33 -14.44
C TRP A 208 -4.80 6.80 -14.92
N GLN A 209 -4.85 6.14 -16.08
CA GLN A 209 -6.05 5.47 -16.56
C GLN A 209 -6.55 4.42 -15.57
N GLN A 210 -5.63 3.62 -15.02
CA GLN A 210 -5.96 2.63 -13.99
C GLN A 210 -6.52 3.30 -12.73
N SER A 211 -5.86 4.33 -12.19
CA SER A 211 -6.36 5.05 -11.01
C SER A 211 -7.76 5.63 -11.24
N PHE A 212 -8.03 6.17 -12.44
CA PHE A 212 -9.36 6.70 -12.77
C PHE A 212 -10.41 5.61 -12.97
N ALA A 213 -10.04 4.46 -13.55
CA ALA A 213 -10.93 3.31 -13.64
C ALA A 213 -11.31 2.75 -12.26
N GLU A 214 -10.35 2.70 -11.33
CA GLU A 214 -10.59 2.30 -9.93
C GLU A 214 -11.54 3.28 -9.22
N LEU A 215 -11.34 4.59 -9.41
CA LEU A 215 -12.23 5.62 -8.87
C LEU A 215 -13.65 5.55 -9.46
N LEU A 216 -13.80 5.30 -10.77
CA LEU A 216 -15.11 5.10 -11.40
C LEU A 216 -15.80 3.84 -10.90
N ALA A 217 -15.06 2.74 -10.78
CA ALA A 217 -15.59 1.49 -10.25
C ALA A 217 -16.12 1.69 -8.82
N ALA A 218 -15.40 2.44 -7.98
CA ALA A 218 -15.87 2.78 -6.63
C ALA A 218 -17.14 3.66 -6.63
N HIS A 219 -17.33 4.51 -7.65
CA HIS A 219 -18.50 5.39 -7.78
C HIS A 219 -19.75 4.69 -8.33
N ASP A 220 -19.61 3.88 -9.39
CA ASP A 220 -20.73 3.27 -10.13
C ASP A 220 -21.36 2.07 -9.38
N SER A 221 -20.76 1.60 -8.29
CA SER A 221 -21.31 0.55 -7.43
C SER A 221 -22.61 1.00 -6.74
N PRO A 222 -23.78 0.39 -7.05
CA PRO A 222 -25.04 0.73 -6.38
C PRO A 222 -24.97 0.20 -4.94
N SER A 223 -24.62 1.08 -4.00
CA SER A 223 -24.32 0.72 -2.60
C SER A 223 -23.31 -0.45 -2.48
N GLY A 224 -22.02 -0.14 -2.68
CA GLY A 224 -20.92 -0.85 -2.00
C GLY A 224 -20.43 -2.20 -2.58
N ALA A 225 -19.80 -2.20 -3.76
CA ALA A 225 -18.91 -3.27 -4.24
C ALA A 225 -18.18 -2.79 -5.52
N THR A 226 -16.91 -2.38 -5.56
CA THR A 226 -15.75 -2.63 -4.69
C THR A 226 -14.72 -1.51 -4.88
N SER A 227 -14.64 -0.57 -3.92
CA SER A 227 -13.32 -0.26 -3.35
C SER A 227 -12.78 -1.58 -2.77
N PRO A 228 -11.45 -1.84 -2.69
CA PRO A 228 -11.01 -2.87 -1.75
C PRO A 228 -11.64 -2.49 -0.41
N ALA A 229 -12.58 -3.32 0.07
CA ALA A 229 -13.43 -2.95 1.18
C ALA A 229 -12.50 -2.63 2.35
N ILE A 230 -12.42 -1.36 2.73
CA ILE A 230 -11.87 -1.00 4.01
C ILE A 230 -12.96 -1.38 5.00
N GLY A 231 -12.88 -2.61 5.49
CA GLY A 231 -13.61 -3.09 6.66
C GLY A 231 -15.11 -3.26 6.44
N VAL A 232 -15.58 -4.50 6.54
CA VAL A 232 -16.87 -4.74 7.21
C VAL A 232 -16.86 -3.88 8.48
N GLU A 233 -17.86 -3.00 8.64
CA GLU A 233 -18.00 -2.19 9.85
C GLU A 233 -17.75 -3.07 11.07
N PRO A 234 -16.72 -2.77 11.87
CA PRO A 234 -16.31 -3.67 12.93
C PRO A 234 -17.48 -3.85 13.87
N GLY A 235 -17.76 -5.08 14.30
CA GLY A 235 -18.89 -5.37 15.18
C GLY A 235 -18.90 -4.58 16.50
N TRP A 236 -17.79 -3.91 16.83
CA TRP A 236 -17.70 -2.79 17.78
C TRP A 236 -16.46 -1.92 17.46
N HIS A 237 -16.46 -0.66 17.91
CA HIS A 237 -15.28 0.22 17.84
C HIS A 237 -14.37 0.07 19.07
N GLY A 238 -13.06 0.26 18.87
CA GLY A 238 -12.07 0.15 19.95
C GLY A 238 -11.96 -1.27 20.50
N PHE A 239 -11.82 -1.38 21.82
CA PHE A 239 -11.60 -2.65 22.51
C PHE A 239 -12.79 -3.02 23.39
N ARG A 240 -13.14 -4.30 23.37
CA ARG A 240 -14.16 -4.91 24.24
C ARG A 240 -13.51 -6.01 25.08
N ALA A 241 -13.91 -6.09 26.35
CA ALA A 241 -13.52 -7.19 27.23
C ALA A 241 -14.22 -8.49 26.80
N LEU A 242 -13.44 -9.49 26.43
CA LEU A 242 -13.87 -10.85 26.15
C LEU A 242 -13.38 -11.80 27.25
N ARG A 243 -14.20 -12.79 27.59
CA ARG A 243 -13.86 -13.84 28.55
C ARG A 243 -13.36 -15.07 27.82
N VAL A 244 -12.28 -15.66 28.33
CA VAL A 244 -11.79 -16.97 27.89
C VAL A 244 -12.77 -18.03 28.39
N ALA A 245 -13.50 -18.66 27.49
CA ALA A 245 -14.41 -19.74 27.80
C ALA A 245 -13.66 -21.06 28.00
N GLU A 246 -12.71 -21.35 27.10
CA GLU A 246 -11.96 -22.61 27.07
C GLU A 246 -10.56 -22.39 26.50
N THR A 247 -9.61 -23.24 26.92
CA THR A 247 -8.30 -23.34 26.29
C THR A 247 -7.97 -24.80 25.94
N ARG A 248 -7.37 -25.02 24.76
CA ARG A 248 -7.03 -26.36 24.27
C ARG A 248 -5.63 -26.39 23.67
N ARG A 249 -4.82 -27.36 24.07
CA ARG A 249 -3.48 -27.57 23.51
C ARG A 249 -3.60 -28.40 22.21
N GLU A 250 -3.27 -27.79 21.07
CA GLU A 250 -3.39 -28.43 19.75
C GLU A 250 -2.11 -29.13 19.32
N SER A 251 -0.98 -28.66 19.83
CA SER A 251 0.35 -29.25 19.69
C SER A 251 1.24 -28.79 20.84
N PRO A 252 2.48 -29.30 21.01
CA PRO A 252 3.39 -28.81 22.05
C PRO A 252 3.63 -27.30 22.02
N SER A 253 3.50 -26.66 20.86
CA SER A 253 3.74 -25.23 20.66
C SER A 253 2.49 -24.40 20.37
N VAL A 254 1.30 -24.99 20.22
CA VAL A 254 0.07 -24.26 19.84
C VAL A 254 -1.03 -24.39 20.91
N LEU A 255 -1.60 -23.26 21.31
CA LEU A 255 -2.72 -23.14 22.24
C LEU A 255 -3.91 -22.45 21.57
N SER A 256 -5.04 -23.15 21.46
CA SER A 256 -6.34 -22.57 21.11
C SER A 256 -7.01 -21.95 22.32
N ILE A 257 -7.69 -20.82 22.11
CA ILE A 257 -8.39 -20.04 23.11
C ILE A 257 -9.75 -19.66 22.54
N GLU A 258 -10.82 -20.10 23.19
CA GLU A 258 -12.18 -19.70 22.86
C GLU A 258 -12.59 -18.47 23.67
N LEU A 259 -13.11 -17.47 22.98
CA LEU A 259 -13.50 -16.17 23.53
C LEU A 259 -15.00 -15.97 23.37
N GLU A 260 -15.64 -15.52 24.44
CA GLU A 260 -17.05 -15.14 24.49
C GLU A 260 -17.23 -13.75 25.12
N THR A 261 -18.41 -13.16 24.97
CA THR A 261 -18.71 -11.88 25.62
C THR A 261 -18.81 -12.03 27.14
N THR A 262 -18.42 -10.99 27.86
CA THR A 262 -18.49 -10.99 29.34
C THR A 262 -19.93 -10.98 29.87
N ASP A 263 -20.87 -10.45 29.09
CA ASP A 263 -22.30 -10.28 29.40
C ASP A 263 -23.19 -11.41 28.84
N GLY A 264 -22.63 -12.37 28.10
CA GLY A 264 -23.37 -13.49 27.50
C GLY A 264 -24.15 -13.13 26.23
N THR A 265 -23.97 -11.91 25.70
CA THR A 265 -24.53 -11.53 24.38
C THR A 265 -23.82 -12.26 23.24
N ALA A 266 -24.50 -12.44 22.11
CA ALA A 266 -23.90 -13.04 20.93
C ALA A 266 -22.74 -12.19 20.38
N LEU A 267 -21.69 -12.86 19.93
CA LEU A 267 -20.63 -12.22 19.16
C LEU A 267 -21.13 -11.99 17.72
N PRO A 268 -20.73 -10.86 17.08
CA PRO A 268 -20.94 -10.66 15.66
C PRO A 268 -20.37 -11.82 14.83
N THR A 269 -20.97 -12.12 13.68
CA THR A 269 -20.43 -13.16 12.80
C THR A 269 -19.20 -12.63 12.07
N ALA A 270 -18.05 -13.27 12.28
CA ALA A 270 -16.83 -12.98 11.53
C ALA A 270 -16.82 -13.74 10.19
N ARG A 271 -16.20 -13.16 9.16
CA ARG A 271 -15.94 -13.88 7.91
C ARG A 271 -14.77 -14.85 8.08
N SER A 272 -14.87 -16.03 7.48
CA SER A 272 -13.88 -17.10 7.62
C SER A 272 -12.53 -16.72 7.02
N GLY A 273 -11.58 -16.37 7.89
CA GLY A 273 -10.23 -15.91 7.54
C GLY A 273 -9.84 -14.60 8.25
N GLN A 274 -10.81 -13.85 8.79
CA GLN A 274 -10.56 -12.65 9.57
C GLN A 274 -9.80 -12.92 10.88
N PHE A 275 -9.22 -11.86 11.46
CA PHE A 275 -8.44 -11.89 12.70
C PHE A 275 -9.00 -10.97 13.78
N LEU A 276 -8.60 -11.24 15.03
CA LEU A 276 -8.80 -10.34 16.19
C LEU A 276 -7.48 -9.68 16.56
N THR A 277 -7.51 -8.41 16.95
CA THR A 277 -6.38 -7.73 17.61
C THR A 277 -6.58 -7.71 19.13
N LEU A 278 -5.66 -8.33 19.86
CA LEU A 278 -5.69 -8.40 21.32
C LEU A 278 -4.77 -7.37 21.95
N ARG A 279 -5.24 -6.73 23.03
CA ARG A 279 -4.41 -5.94 23.96
C ARG A 279 -3.98 -6.82 25.13
N VAL A 280 -2.68 -7.12 25.16
CA VAL A 280 -2.13 -8.12 26.08
C VAL A 280 -1.35 -7.42 27.19
N PRO A 281 -1.66 -7.67 28.48
CA PRO A 281 -0.98 -7.02 29.61
C PRO A 281 0.40 -7.67 29.90
N ALA A 282 1.25 -7.73 28.87
CA ALA A 282 2.59 -8.30 28.89
C ALA A 282 3.70 -7.23 28.94
N GLY A 283 3.37 -6.01 29.34
CA GLY A 283 4.28 -4.86 29.44
C GLY A 283 3.53 -3.55 29.67
N ASP A 284 4.29 -2.50 29.95
CA ASP A 284 3.78 -1.12 30.02
C ASP A 284 4.57 -0.25 29.03
N PRO A 285 3.93 0.31 27.98
CA PRO A 285 2.52 0.11 27.61
C PRO A 285 2.21 -1.32 27.10
N ALA A 286 0.94 -1.72 27.23
CA ALA A 286 0.48 -3.07 26.89
C ALA A 286 0.62 -3.35 25.38
N PRO A 287 1.37 -4.38 24.95
CA PRO A 287 1.52 -4.71 23.54
C PRO A 287 0.22 -5.23 22.90
N LEU A 288 0.05 -4.91 21.62
CA LEU A 288 -1.04 -5.43 20.77
C LEU A 288 -0.54 -6.54 19.86
N ARG A 289 -1.36 -7.56 19.57
CA ARG A 289 -1.08 -8.58 18.54
C ARG A 289 -2.35 -9.05 17.85
N SER A 290 -2.24 -9.31 16.55
CA SER A 290 -3.33 -9.88 15.75
C SER A 290 -3.23 -11.40 15.64
N TYR A 291 -4.38 -12.07 15.70
CA TYR A 291 -4.51 -13.53 15.60
C TYR A 291 -5.72 -13.89 14.73
N SER A 292 -5.49 -14.60 13.62
CA SER A 292 -6.58 -15.09 12.77
C SER A 292 -7.50 -16.02 13.56
N LEU A 293 -8.80 -15.90 13.29
CA LEU A 293 -9.80 -16.83 13.80
C LEU A 293 -9.54 -18.20 13.17
N SER A 294 -9.61 -19.26 13.97
CA SER A 294 -9.31 -20.63 13.56
C SER A 294 -10.54 -21.52 13.46
N SER A 295 -11.75 -21.01 13.73
CA SER A 295 -13.01 -21.72 13.57
C SER A 295 -14.16 -20.78 13.18
N THR A 296 -15.32 -21.37 12.91
CA THR A 296 -16.61 -20.68 12.81
C THR A 296 -17.51 -21.09 13.99
N GLY A 297 -18.37 -20.20 14.47
CA GLY A 297 -19.36 -20.52 15.50
C GLY A 297 -19.76 -19.32 16.36
N ASP A 298 -20.48 -19.60 17.45
CA ASP A 298 -20.98 -18.59 18.40
C ASP A 298 -19.88 -17.97 19.28
N ARG A 299 -18.70 -18.62 19.32
CA ARG A 299 -17.50 -18.17 20.01
C ARG A 299 -16.39 -17.90 19.01
N TYR A 300 -15.52 -16.97 19.35
CA TYR A 300 -14.29 -16.76 18.58
C TYR A 300 -13.19 -17.67 19.08
N ARG A 301 -12.62 -18.51 18.21
CA ARG A 301 -11.43 -19.28 18.52
C ARG A 301 -10.22 -18.62 17.85
N ILE A 302 -9.21 -18.29 18.63
CA ILE A 302 -7.86 -17.98 18.13
C ILE A 302 -6.91 -19.12 18.51
N SER A 303 -5.84 -19.29 17.74
CA SER A 303 -4.82 -20.29 18.06
C SER A 303 -3.43 -19.69 17.97
N VAL A 304 -2.71 -19.71 19.07
CA VAL A 304 -1.45 -18.98 19.26
C VAL A 304 -0.30 -19.98 19.29
N LYS A 305 0.72 -19.75 18.45
CA LYS A 305 2.00 -20.46 18.52
C LYS A 305 2.92 -19.77 19.52
N ARG A 306 3.55 -20.54 20.40
CA ARG A 306 4.59 -20.06 21.32
C ARG A 306 5.89 -19.81 20.54
N GLU A 307 6.28 -18.54 20.40
CA GLU A 307 7.60 -18.16 19.91
C GLU A 307 8.60 -18.10 21.07
N GLU A 308 9.76 -18.77 20.94
CA GLU A 308 10.75 -18.93 22.02
C GLU A 308 11.22 -17.60 22.63
N ARG A 309 11.33 -16.56 21.80
CA ARG A 309 11.71 -15.19 22.22
C ARG A 309 10.53 -14.21 22.21
N GLY A 310 9.30 -14.72 22.01
CA GLY A 310 8.10 -13.92 21.90
C GLY A 310 7.54 -13.55 23.26
N ARG A 311 7.63 -12.27 23.65
CA ARG A 311 7.08 -11.77 24.91
C ARG A 311 5.57 -12.03 25.04
N VAL A 312 4.80 -11.70 24.00
CA VAL A 312 3.33 -11.79 24.02
C VAL A 312 2.83 -13.23 23.93
N SER A 313 3.36 -14.02 22.99
CA SER A 313 2.98 -15.43 22.85
C SER A 313 3.31 -16.24 24.10
N THR A 314 4.45 -15.96 24.74
CA THR A 314 4.82 -16.58 26.02
C THR A 314 3.84 -16.20 27.13
N TRP A 315 3.52 -14.91 27.27
CA TRP A 315 2.55 -14.45 28.25
C TRP A 315 1.19 -15.11 28.08
N ILE A 316 0.69 -15.21 26.84
CA ILE A 316 -0.59 -15.87 26.53
C ILE A 316 -0.59 -17.33 27.00
N HIS A 317 0.47 -18.09 26.67
CA HIS A 317 0.56 -19.50 27.03
C HIS A 317 0.65 -19.74 28.54
N ASP A 318 1.26 -18.81 29.27
CA ASP A 318 1.55 -18.97 30.69
C ASP A 318 0.44 -18.38 31.59
N ASN A 319 -0.40 -17.46 31.08
CA ASN A 319 -1.37 -16.71 31.91
C ASN A 319 -2.84 -16.87 31.50
N LEU A 320 -3.17 -17.14 30.23
CA LEU A 320 -4.57 -17.27 29.83
C LEU A 320 -5.14 -18.65 30.18
N SER A 321 -6.24 -18.62 30.91
CA SER A 321 -7.00 -19.80 31.37
C SER A 321 -8.50 -19.50 31.36
N PRO A 322 -9.39 -20.53 31.37
CA PRO A 322 -10.84 -20.31 31.47
C PRO A 322 -11.21 -19.32 32.60
N GLY A 323 -12.06 -18.34 32.29
CA GLY A 323 -12.44 -17.24 33.18
C GLY A 323 -11.55 -16.00 33.10
N SER A 324 -10.38 -16.09 32.46
CA SER A 324 -9.52 -14.92 32.19
C SER A 324 -10.25 -13.91 31.30
N VAL A 325 -9.96 -12.61 31.47
CA VAL A 325 -10.52 -11.54 30.64
C VAL A 325 -9.40 -10.89 29.83
N ILE A 326 -9.63 -10.71 28.54
CA ILE A 326 -8.71 -10.07 27.61
C ILE A 326 -9.46 -9.03 26.78
N GLU A 327 -8.80 -7.93 26.43
CA GLU A 327 -9.38 -6.92 25.56
C GLU A 327 -9.09 -7.24 24.09
N ALA A 328 -10.13 -7.19 23.26
CA ALA A 328 -10.04 -7.44 21.83
C ALA A 328 -10.75 -6.36 21.01
N ALA A 329 -10.17 -5.98 19.88
CA ALA A 329 -10.88 -5.29 18.81
C ALA A 329 -11.75 -6.28 18.02
N ALA A 330 -12.77 -5.77 17.33
CA ALA A 330 -13.66 -6.61 16.52
C ALA A 330 -12.91 -7.33 15.39
N PRO A 331 -13.46 -8.44 14.84
CA PRO A 331 -12.89 -9.11 13.68
C PRO A 331 -12.65 -8.15 12.51
N ARG A 332 -11.49 -8.26 11.88
CA ARG A 332 -11.08 -7.47 10.71
C ARG A 332 -10.24 -8.31 9.75
N GLY A 333 -9.98 -7.76 8.57
CA GLY A 333 -9.14 -8.36 7.54
C GLY A 333 -9.92 -8.71 6.27
N GLU A 334 -9.21 -8.64 5.14
CA GLU A 334 -9.75 -8.90 3.80
C GLU A 334 -9.38 -10.29 3.25
N PHE A 335 -8.64 -11.09 4.01
CA PHE A 335 -8.34 -12.47 3.67
C PHE A 335 -9.44 -13.38 4.20
N TYR A 336 -10.52 -13.56 3.44
CA TYR A 336 -11.60 -14.47 3.80
C TYR A 336 -12.11 -15.27 2.60
N LEU A 337 -12.76 -16.40 2.89
CA LEU A 337 -13.41 -17.23 1.88
C LEU A 337 -14.54 -16.44 1.20
N GLY A 338 -14.50 -16.35 -0.12
CA GLY A 338 -15.55 -15.74 -0.93
C GLY A 338 -16.69 -16.71 -1.24
N ASP A 339 -17.79 -16.15 -1.76
CA ASP A 339 -19.04 -16.86 -2.05
C ASP A 339 -19.02 -17.60 -3.40
N GLU A 340 -17.89 -17.60 -4.11
CA GLU A 340 -17.75 -18.26 -5.41
C GLU A 340 -17.87 -19.78 -5.30
N THR A 341 -18.32 -20.41 -6.38
CA THR A 341 -18.51 -21.87 -6.48
C THR A 341 -17.34 -22.59 -7.14
N ASP A 342 -16.30 -21.86 -7.56
CA ASP A 342 -15.12 -22.42 -8.20
C ASP A 342 -14.36 -23.40 -7.27
N PRO A 343 -13.53 -24.33 -7.79
CA PRO A 343 -12.62 -25.11 -6.97
C PRO A 343 -11.81 -24.25 -6.00
N VAL A 344 -11.47 -24.78 -4.82
CA VAL A 344 -10.75 -24.02 -3.79
C VAL A 344 -9.51 -24.76 -3.34
N VAL A 345 -8.38 -24.04 -3.32
CA VAL A 345 -7.11 -24.52 -2.78
C VAL A 345 -6.82 -23.77 -1.48
N LEU A 346 -6.88 -24.47 -0.35
CA LEU A 346 -6.51 -23.98 0.97
C LEU A 346 -5.08 -24.43 1.28
N MET A 347 -4.12 -23.53 1.10
CA MET A 347 -2.70 -23.82 1.25
C MET A 347 -2.08 -23.08 2.44
N SER A 348 -1.40 -23.79 3.33
CA SER A 348 -0.78 -23.16 4.51
C SER A 348 0.52 -23.80 4.99
N ALA A 349 1.30 -23.03 5.76
CA ALA A 349 2.49 -23.54 6.46
C ALA A 349 2.50 -23.16 7.94
N GLY A 350 2.76 -24.15 8.80
CA GLY A 350 2.86 -23.96 10.25
C GLY A 350 1.61 -23.31 10.86
N ILE A 351 1.78 -22.22 11.62
CA ILE A 351 0.64 -21.53 12.25
C ILE A 351 -0.26 -20.78 11.25
N GLY A 352 0.19 -20.58 10.00
CA GLY A 352 -0.65 -20.04 8.91
C GLY A 352 -1.86 -20.93 8.56
N ILE A 353 -1.98 -22.10 9.20
CA ILE A 353 -3.16 -22.97 9.14
C ILE A 353 -4.44 -22.29 9.66
N THR A 354 -4.33 -21.31 10.56
CA THR A 354 -5.49 -20.76 11.29
C THR A 354 -6.55 -20.12 10.39
N PRO A 355 -6.26 -19.14 9.51
CA PRO A 355 -7.30 -18.54 8.67
C PRO A 355 -7.91 -19.55 7.71
N VAL A 356 -7.10 -20.41 7.09
CA VAL A 356 -7.62 -21.43 6.14
C VAL A 356 -8.39 -22.55 6.84
N LEU A 357 -8.13 -22.81 8.13
CA LEU A 357 -8.96 -23.72 8.94
C LEU A 357 -10.35 -23.14 9.17
N ALA A 358 -10.47 -21.84 9.44
CA ALA A 358 -11.79 -21.18 9.51
C ALA A 358 -12.55 -21.24 8.18
N MET A 359 -11.84 -21.16 7.04
CA MET A 359 -12.43 -21.36 5.72
C MET A 359 -12.93 -22.80 5.53
N LEU A 360 -12.15 -23.80 5.94
CA LEU A 360 -12.56 -25.21 5.89
C LEU A 360 -13.78 -25.49 6.76
N HIS A 361 -13.85 -24.90 7.96
CA HIS A 361 -15.05 -24.94 8.82
C HIS A 361 -16.29 -24.40 8.12
N ALA A 362 -16.20 -23.25 7.45
CA ALA A 362 -17.33 -22.69 6.70
C ALA A 362 -17.77 -23.61 5.55
N LEU A 363 -16.83 -24.15 4.77
CA LEU A 363 -17.13 -25.10 3.69
C LEU A 363 -17.86 -26.34 4.23
N ALA A 364 -17.40 -26.89 5.34
CA ALA A 364 -18.00 -28.06 5.98
C ALA A 364 -19.40 -27.76 6.54
N ALA A 365 -19.58 -26.63 7.23
CA ALA A 365 -20.87 -26.20 7.77
C ALA A 365 -21.93 -26.03 6.67
N GLN A 366 -21.52 -25.55 5.50
CA GLN A 366 -22.38 -25.40 4.32
C GLN A 366 -22.53 -26.68 3.50
N ARG A 367 -21.78 -27.76 3.84
CA ARG A 367 -21.69 -29.01 3.06
C ARG A 367 -21.35 -28.74 1.59
N SER A 368 -20.38 -27.86 1.38
CA SER A 368 -20.00 -27.34 0.07
C SER A 368 -19.73 -28.46 -0.95
N GLU A 369 -20.25 -28.28 -2.17
CA GLU A 369 -20.01 -29.19 -3.30
C GLU A 369 -18.74 -28.84 -4.09
N ARG A 370 -18.07 -27.73 -3.74
CA ARG A 370 -16.82 -27.27 -4.37
C ARG A 370 -15.76 -28.37 -4.34
N ASP A 371 -14.88 -28.37 -5.33
CA ASP A 371 -13.69 -29.22 -5.29
C ASP A 371 -12.65 -28.61 -4.34
N VAL A 372 -12.52 -29.19 -3.13
CA VAL A 372 -11.70 -28.65 -2.03
C VAL A 372 -10.34 -29.35 -1.98
N TRP A 373 -9.27 -28.57 -2.03
CA TRP A 373 -7.89 -29.04 -1.89
C TRP A 373 -7.25 -28.44 -0.65
N TRP A 374 -6.96 -29.28 0.34
CA TRP A 374 -6.24 -28.90 1.55
C TRP A 374 -4.76 -29.27 1.45
N LEU A 375 -3.88 -28.28 1.44
CA LEU A 375 -2.44 -28.45 1.30
C LEU A 375 -1.72 -27.82 2.50
N HIS A 376 -1.15 -28.62 3.38
CA HIS A 376 -0.51 -28.12 4.60
C HIS A 376 0.95 -28.55 4.73
N ILE A 377 1.84 -27.60 5.02
CA ILE A 377 3.26 -27.83 5.19
C ILE A 377 3.60 -27.65 6.68
N THR A 378 4.20 -28.66 7.28
CA THR A 378 4.69 -28.57 8.67
C THR A 378 5.99 -29.35 8.83
N ARG A 379 6.66 -29.21 9.98
CA ARG A 379 7.99 -29.81 10.18
C ARG A 379 7.91 -31.33 10.25
N ASP A 380 7.02 -31.82 11.11
CA ASP A 380 6.84 -33.23 11.48
C ASP A 380 5.44 -33.45 12.08
N ALA A 381 5.09 -34.71 12.38
CA ALA A 381 3.79 -35.07 12.94
C ALA A 381 3.52 -34.46 14.33
N GLN A 382 4.56 -34.17 15.14
CA GLN A 382 4.37 -33.54 16.45
C GLN A 382 4.01 -32.06 16.32
N SER A 383 4.50 -31.41 15.27
CA SER A 383 4.19 -30.02 14.93
C SER A 383 2.87 -29.83 14.17
N LEU A 384 2.19 -30.91 13.76
CA LEU A 384 0.90 -30.85 13.08
C LEU A 384 -0.23 -30.48 14.06
N ALA A 385 -0.58 -29.21 14.13
CA ALA A 385 -1.78 -28.77 14.84
C ALA A 385 -3.04 -29.14 14.05
N PHE A 386 -4.15 -29.41 14.75
CA PHE A 386 -5.48 -29.68 14.19
C PHE A 386 -5.62 -30.91 13.28
N GLY A 387 -4.64 -31.83 13.25
CA GLY A 387 -4.65 -32.95 12.29
C GLY A 387 -5.92 -33.80 12.30
N GLY A 388 -6.44 -34.13 13.50
CA GLY A 388 -7.71 -34.85 13.64
C GLY A 388 -8.93 -34.04 13.21
N GLU A 389 -9.00 -32.77 13.63
CA GLU A 389 -10.08 -31.85 13.29
C GLU A 389 -10.18 -31.60 11.78
N VAL A 390 -9.05 -31.39 11.11
CA VAL A 390 -8.98 -31.27 9.65
C VAL A 390 -9.46 -32.56 8.98
N GLY A 391 -9.06 -33.72 9.49
CA GLY A 391 -9.49 -35.01 8.95
C GLY A 391 -11.01 -35.19 9.01
N ASP A 392 -11.64 -34.81 10.14
CA ASP A 392 -13.10 -34.88 10.31
C ASP A 392 -13.83 -33.92 9.36
N LEU A 393 -13.33 -32.69 9.21
CA LEU A 393 -13.91 -31.70 8.29
C LEU A 393 -13.80 -32.13 6.83
N ILE A 394 -12.62 -32.61 6.40
CA ILE A 394 -12.41 -33.14 5.05
C ILE A 394 -13.31 -34.34 4.78
N GLY A 395 -13.45 -35.26 5.76
CA GLY A 395 -14.33 -36.42 5.63
C GLY A 395 -15.82 -36.08 5.56
N SER A 396 -16.22 -34.89 5.99
CA SER A 396 -17.62 -34.40 5.91
C SER A 396 -17.99 -33.80 4.55
N LEU A 397 -17.00 -33.49 3.71
CA LEU A 397 -17.18 -32.85 2.42
C LEU A 397 -17.24 -33.89 1.28
N PRO A 398 -18.12 -33.71 0.28
CA PRO A 398 -18.29 -34.67 -0.81
C PRO A 398 -17.08 -34.75 -1.74
N ASN A 399 -16.40 -33.61 -1.97
CA ASN A 399 -15.32 -33.47 -2.96
C ASN A 399 -14.10 -32.81 -2.31
N ALA A 400 -13.43 -33.49 -1.38
CA ALA A 400 -12.26 -32.95 -0.69
C ALA A 400 -11.03 -33.85 -0.77
N ARG A 401 -9.86 -33.25 -1.00
CA ARG A 401 -8.55 -33.91 -1.00
C ARG A 401 -7.62 -33.23 -0.01
N GLN A 402 -6.86 -34.02 0.73
CA GLN A 402 -5.91 -33.54 1.72
C GLN A 402 -4.49 -34.03 1.39
N ARG A 403 -3.51 -33.12 1.48
CA ARG A 403 -2.08 -33.44 1.44
C ARG A 403 -1.33 -32.66 2.52
N THR A 404 -0.61 -33.39 3.36
CA THR A 404 0.33 -32.82 4.32
C THR A 404 1.76 -33.11 3.89
N PHE A 405 2.62 -32.10 3.89
CA PHE A 405 4.04 -32.23 3.61
C PHE A 405 4.84 -32.05 4.91
N TYR A 406 5.65 -33.06 5.25
CA TYR A 406 6.56 -33.02 6.41
C TYR A 406 7.98 -32.68 5.96
N THR A 407 8.45 -31.49 6.32
CA THR A 407 9.75 -31.00 5.83
C THR A 407 10.94 -31.70 6.46
N ALA A 408 10.79 -32.32 7.63
CA ALA A 408 11.84 -33.11 8.27
C ALA A 408 12.16 -34.42 7.51
N GLU A 409 11.20 -34.95 6.74
CA GLU A 409 11.34 -36.20 5.99
C GLU A 409 11.64 -35.95 4.51
N GLY A 410 10.90 -35.02 3.89
CA GLY A 410 10.92 -34.80 2.44
C GLY A 410 11.49 -33.46 1.98
N GLY A 411 11.95 -32.60 2.89
CA GLY A 411 12.30 -31.22 2.57
C GLY A 411 11.08 -30.33 2.27
N ARG A 412 11.31 -29.08 1.86
CA ARG A 412 10.23 -28.17 1.46
C ARG A 412 9.71 -28.55 0.07
N PRO A 413 8.39 -28.57 -0.17
CA PRO A 413 7.86 -28.83 -1.51
C PRO A 413 8.28 -27.70 -2.45
N GLY A 414 8.85 -28.06 -3.61
CA GLY A 414 9.12 -27.12 -4.70
C GLY A 414 8.01 -27.14 -5.75
N MET A 415 8.16 -26.31 -6.79
CA MET A 415 7.22 -26.17 -7.91
C MET A 415 6.75 -27.51 -8.49
N ALA A 416 7.69 -28.41 -8.81
CA ALA A 416 7.36 -29.74 -9.37
C ALA A 416 6.46 -30.59 -8.46
N ALA A 417 6.58 -30.44 -7.13
CA ALA A 417 5.74 -31.17 -6.18
C ALA A 417 4.30 -30.64 -6.17
N VAL A 418 4.11 -29.34 -6.40
CA VAL A 418 2.79 -28.70 -6.51
C VAL A 418 2.15 -29.03 -7.85
N GLU A 419 2.89 -28.94 -8.95
CA GLU A 419 2.43 -29.31 -10.29
C GLU A 419 1.93 -30.77 -10.35
N ALA A 420 2.64 -31.68 -9.69
CA ALA A 420 2.28 -33.10 -9.63
C ALA A 420 0.94 -33.38 -8.92
N LEU A 421 0.38 -32.40 -8.19
CA LEU A 421 -0.95 -32.53 -7.57
C LEU A 421 -2.08 -32.43 -8.61
N GLY A 422 -1.83 -31.80 -9.77
CA GLY A 422 -2.85 -31.63 -10.81
C GLY A 422 -4.00 -30.72 -10.37
N LEU A 423 -3.68 -29.57 -9.74
CA LEU A 423 -4.67 -28.63 -9.24
C LEU A 423 -5.55 -28.06 -10.38
N PRO A 424 -6.84 -27.78 -10.13
CA PRO A 424 -7.71 -27.11 -11.10
C PRO A 424 -7.18 -25.70 -11.41
N ARG A 425 -7.09 -25.35 -12.70
CA ARG A 425 -6.54 -24.04 -13.15
C ARG A 425 -7.49 -22.88 -12.88
N ASP A 426 -8.78 -23.17 -12.80
CA ASP A 426 -9.85 -22.26 -12.41
C ASP A 426 -10.03 -22.20 -10.89
N ALA A 427 -9.16 -22.82 -10.09
CA ALA A 427 -9.27 -22.73 -8.64
C ALA A 427 -9.03 -21.31 -8.12
N ILE A 428 -9.63 -21.02 -6.97
CA ILE A 428 -9.28 -19.87 -6.12
C ILE A 428 -8.35 -20.39 -5.03
N ALA A 429 -7.16 -19.81 -4.91
CA ALA A 429 -6.15 -20.25 -3.96
C ALA A 429 -6.05 -19.27 -2.78
N TYR A 430 -6.14 -19.79 -1.57
CA TYR A 430 -5.90 -19.07 -0.32
C TYR A 430 -4.61 -19.58 0.32
N LEU A 431 -3.62 -18.70 0.42
CA LEU A 431 -2.26 -19.03 0.84
C LEU A 431 -1.92 -18.29 2.15
N CYS A 432 -1.42 -18.98 3.17
CA CYS A 432 -0.96 -18.34 4.41
C CYS A 432 0.22 -19.07 5.08
N GLY A 433 1.26 -18.33 5.46
CA GLY A 433 2.49 -18.89 6.03
C GLY A 433 3.66 -17.90 6.05
N PRO A 434 4.89 -18.37 6.32
CA PRO A 434 6.09 -17.54 6.33
C PRO A 434 6.39 -16.91 4.96
N GLU A 435 6.99 -15.72 4.95
CA GLU A 435 7.22 -14.92 3.73
C GLU A 435 7.86 -15.71 2.56
N GLN A 436 8.98 -16.40 2.81
CA GLN A 436 9.62 -17.19 1.75
C GLN A 436 8.72 -18.32 1.23
N PHE A 437 7.96 -18.97 2.11
CA PHE A 437 6.99 -19.99 1.70
C PHE A 437 5.88 -19.38 0.84
N MET A 438 5.40 -18.19 1.20
CA MET A 438 4.38 -17.48 0.43
C MET A 438 4.85 -17.14 -0.99
N ALA A 439 6.08 -16.63 -1.11
CA ALA A 439 6.68 -16.35 -2.42
C ALA A 439 6.84 -17.63 -3.25
N ASP A 440 7.48 -18.66 -2.70
CA ASP A 440 7.75 -19.92 -3.40
C ASP A 440 6.45 -20.61 -3.87
N MET A 441 5.40 -20.59 -3.04
CA MET A 441 4.13 -21.24 -3.36
C MET A 441 3.25 -20.42 -4.30
N ARG A 442 3.34 -19.08 -4.26
CA ARG A 442 2.68 -18.23 -5.26
C ARG A 442 3.23 -18.55 -6.66
N ASP A 443 4.55 -18.61 -6.80
CA ASP A 443 5.20 -18.98 -8.06
C ASP A 443 4.82 -20.40 -8.50
N ALA A 444 4.75 -21.35 -7.56
CA ALA A 444 4.35 -22.72 -7.86
C ALA A 444 2.89 -22.86 -8.31
N LEU A 445 1.97 -22.10 -7.71
CA LEU A 445 0.55 -22.08 -8.10
C LEU A 445 0.36 -21.42 -9.47
N ALA A 446 1.07 -20.32 -9.74
CA ALA A 446 1.09 -19.68 -11.05
C ALA A 446 1.67 -20.62 -12.13
N GLY A 447 2.78 -21.30 -11.82
CA GLY A 447 3.39 -22.32 -12.68
C GLY A 447 2.46 -23.51 -12.98
N ALA A 448 1.61 -23.89 -12.02
CA ALA A 448 0.56 -24.89 -12.21
C ALA A 448 -0.62 -24.40 -13.09
N GLY A 449 -0.65 -23.11 -13.45
CA GLY A 449 -1.61 -22.50 -14.38
C GLY A 449 -2.81 -21.83 -13.71
N ILE A 450 -2.73 -21.52 -12.41
CA ILE A 450 -3.73 -20.69 -11.72
C ILE A 450 -3.39 -19.22 -11.99
N ASP A 451 -4.39 -18.43 -12.37
CA ASP A 451 -4.21 -16.99 -12.61
C ASP A 451 -3.79 -16.26 -11.32
N GLU A 452 -2.79 -15.39 -11.39
CA GLU A 452 -2.26 -14.67 -10.21
C GLU A 452 -3.33 -13.85 -9.47
N SER A 453 -4.33 -13.33 -10.19
CA SER A 453 -5.46 -12.59 -9.60
C SER A 453 -6.36 -13.46 -8.72
N ARG A 454 -6.29 -14.80 -8.85
CA ARG A 454 -7.04 -15.78 -8.07
C ARG A 454 -6.22 -16.37 -6.91
N ILE A 455 -5.00 -15.87 -6.69
CA ILE A 455 -4.11 -16.29 -5.60
C ILE A 455 -4.13 -15.22 -4.49
N HIS A 456 -4.98 -15.45 -3.49
CA HIS A 456 -5.11 -14.62 -2.31
C HIS A 456 -4.11 -15.05 -1.24
N SER A 457 -3.50 -14.09 -0.57
CA SER A 457 -2.49 -14.37 0.45
C SER A 457 -2.61 -13.45 1.66
N GLU A 458 -2.40 -14.00 2.85
CA GLU A 458 -2.23 -13.23 4.09
C GLU A 458 -0.83 -13.45 4.69
N LEU A 459 -0.15 -12.34 4.99
CA LEU A 459 1.11 -12.33 5.70
C LEU A 459 0.87 -12.04 7.19
N PHE A 460 1.42 -12.87 8.07
CA PHE A 460 1.44 -12.59 9.50
C PHE A 460 2.53 -11.56 9.81
N GLY A 461 2.15 -10.29 9.80
CA GLY A 461 3.03 -9.16 10.02
C GLY A 461 2.53 -7.89 9.32
N ALA A 462 3.35 -6.84 9.35
CA ALA A 462 3.08 -5.62 8.59
C ALA A 462 3.20 -5.87 7.08
N LEU A 463 2.48 -5.09 6.27
CA LEU A 463 2.64 -5.13 4.82
C LEU A 463 4.05 -4.68 4.41
N PRO A 464 4.62 -5.20 3.31
CA PRO A 464 5.88 -4.70 2.78
C PRO A 464 5.82 -3.19 2.54
N PRO A 465 6.92 -2.46 2.85
CA PRO A 465 6.95 -1.04 2.66
C PRO A 465 6.87 -0.68 1.16
N ILE A 466 6.27 0.46 0.86
CA ILE A 466 6.26 1.06 -0.47
C ILE A 466 6.81 2.47 -0.31
N ASN A 467 8.13 2.61 -0.49
CA ASN A 467 8.87 3.85 -0.23
C ASN A 467 9.77 4.19 -1.44
N PRO A 468 9.23 4.72 -2.55
CA PRO A 468 9.92 4.81 -3.82
C PRO A 468 11.26 5.55 -3.76
N GLY A 469 12.34 4.88 -4.20
CA GLY A 469 13.72 5.36 -4.27
C GLY A 469 14.40 5.68 -2.93
N ILE A 470 13.90 5.12 -1.83
CA ILE A 470 14.72 4.83 -0.66
C ILE A 470 15.51 3.56 -0.98
N THR A 471 16.84 3.64 -0.97
CA THR A 471 17.70 2.48 -1.19
C THR A 471 17.83 1.70 0.11
N ASP A 472 17.55 0.39 0.07
CA ASP A 472 17.39 -0.46 1.25
C ASP A 472 18.56 -0.34 2.25
N ALA A 473 18.24 0.18 3.44
CA ALA A 473 19.02 -0.15 4.63
C ALA A 473 18.61 -1.56 5.07
N PRO A 474 19.50 -2.38 5.65
CA PRO A 474 19.13 -3.70 6.16
C PRO A 474 17.93 -3.55 7.10
N GLN A 475 16.80 -4.16 6.75
CA GLN A 475 15.60 -4.08 7.54
C GLN A 475 15.85 -4.76 8.89
N ARG A 476 15.94 -3.94 9.92
CA ARG A 476 15.89 -4.43 11.30
C ARG A 476 14.43 -4.82 11.56
N PRO A 477 14.20 -5.89 12.33
CA PRO A 477 12.86 -6.12 12.87
C PRO A 477 12.38 -4.88 13.61
N PRO A 478 11.08 -4.56 13.57
CA PRO A 478 10.54 -3.41 14.27
C PRO A 478 11.04 -3.34 15.72
N HIS A 479 11.45 -2.14 16.16
CA HIS A 479 12.01 -1.89 17.48
C HIS A 479 11.54 -0.56 18.10
N LEU A 480 11.83 -0.34 19.39
CA LEU A 480 11.59 0.97 20.03
C LEU A 480 12.60 2.00 19.52
N PRO A 481 12.22 3.28 19.35
CA PRO A 481 13.13 4.29 18.81
C PRO A 481 14.32 4.52 19.75
N ASP A 482 15.45 4.90 19.17
CA ASP A 482 16.66 5.23 19.93
C ASP A 482 16.46 6.55 20.71
N GLY A 483 16.99 6.61 21.95
CA GLY A 483 16.92 7.80 22.80
C GLY A 483 15.87 7.73 23.93
N PRO A 484 15.60 8.84 24.62
CA PRO A 484 14.61 8.89 25.69
C PRO A 484 13.20 8.67 25.12
N GLN A 485 12.37 7.94 25.85
CA GLN A 485 10.98 7.74 25.46
C GLN A 485 10.20 9.06 25.56
N GLY A 486 9.27 9.25 24.64
CA GLY A 486 8.32 10.35 24.70
C GLY A 486 7.44 10.29 25.95
N THR A 487 6.82 11.42 26.29
CA THR A 487 5.88 11.54 27.42
C THR A 487 4.45 11.81 26.96
N GLY A 488 4.24 11.91 25.64
CA GLY A 488 2.93 12.12 25.04
C GLY A 488 2.09 10.84 24.95
N PRO A 489 0.96 10.89 24.22
CA PRO A 489 0.05 9.76 24.10
C PRO A 489 0.71 8.50 23.52
N ALA A 490 0.24 7.32 23.94
CA ALA A 490 0.72 6.05 23.41
C ALA A 490 0.29 5.86 21.93
N VAL A 491 1.24 5.44 21.09
CA VAL A 491 1.03 5.06 19.70
C VAL A 491 1.34 3.59 19.56
N SER A 492 0.34 2.79 19.17
CA SER A 492 0.49 1.35 18.96
C SER A 492 0.39 0.97 17.48
N PHE A 493 1.37 0.21 17.00
CA PHE A 493 1.39 -0.43 15.68
C PHE A 493 1.03 -1.92 15.88
N ALA A 494 -0.21 -2.31 15.58
CA ALA A 494 -0.78 -3.58 16.01
C ALA A 494 -0.16 -4.83 15.36
N ARG A 495 0.16 -4.79 14.06
CA ARG A 495 0.76 -5.92 13.33
C ARG A 495 2.26 -6.04 13.59
N SER A 496 2.94 -4.90 13.67
CA SER A 496 4.35 -4.82 14.09
C SER A 496 4.51 -5.11 15.58
N GLY A 497 3.45 -4.91 16.36
CA GLY A 497 3.39 -5.27 17.75
C GLY A 497 4.21 -4.37 18.67
N ILE A 498 4.39 -3.11 18.27
CA ILE A 498 5.12 -2.08 19.00
C ILE A 498 4.14 -1.12 19.63
N THR A 499 4.47 -0.64 20.82
CA THR A 499 3.79 0.50 21.42
C THR A 499 4.82 1.41 22.04
N VAL A 500 4.73 2.70 21.71
CA VAL A 500 5.69 3.73 22.08
C VAL A 500 4.95 5.01 22.43
N ASN A 501 5.45 5.77 23.42
CA ASN A 501 4.88 7.07 23.76
C ASN A 501 5.36 8.14 22.78
N TRP A 502 4.44 8.99 22.34
CA TRP A 502 4.71 10.09 21.42
C TRP A 502 5.76 11.07 21.96
N SER A 503 6.69 11.48 21.09
CA SER A 503 7.61 12.61 21.32
C SER A 503 7.34 13.70 20.29
N ASP A 504 7.41 14.96 20.70
CA ASP A 504 7.32 16.11 19.78
C ASP A 504 8.56 16.29 18.90
N ASP A 505 9.59 15.47 19.07
CA ASP A 505 10.71 15.35 18.13
C ASP A 505 10.28 14.78 16.77
N TYR A 506 9.13 14.11 16.70
CA TYR A 506 8.54 13.59 15.48
C TYR A 506 7.44 14.53 14.97
N ALA A 507 7.48 14.89 13.70
CA ALA A 507 6.48 15.78 13.11
C ALA A 507 5.21 15.05 12.66
N SER A 508 5.26 13.73 12.49
CA SER A 508 4.13 12.90 12.05
C SER A 508 4.23 11.46 12.58
N ILE A 509 3.09 10.76 12.62
CA ILE A 509 3.02 9.32 12.95
C ILE A 509 3.93 8.50 12.03
N LEU A 510 4.04 8.88 10.74
CA LEU A 510 4.96 8.26 9.80
C LEU A 510 6.41 8.33 10.28
N GLU A 511 6.88 9.49 10.76
CA GLU A 511 8.27 9.64 11.23
C GLU A 511 8.55 8.78 12.46
N LEU A 512 7.59 8.67 13.38
CA LEU A 512 7.69 7.76 14.52
C LEU A 512 7.73 6.29 14.07
N ALA A 513 6.89 5.90 13.11
CA ALA A 513 6.88 4.55 12.56
C ALA A 513 8.23 4.22 11.89
N GLU A 514 8.79 5.16 11.12
CA GLU A 514 10.12 5.00 10.51
C GLU A 514 11.24 4.87 11.56
N ALA A 515 11.19 5.63 12.65
CA ALA A 515 12.16 5.53 13.74
C ALA A 515 12.07 4.20 14.52
N CYS A 516 10.94 3.49 14.38
CA CYS A 516 10.71 2.17 14.94
C CYS A 516 10.99 1.03 13.95
N ASP A 517 11.47 1.33 12.73
CA ASP A 517 11.56 0.38 11.62
C ASP A 517 10.24 -0.38 11.34
N VAL A 518 9.10 0.28 11.57
CA VAL A 518 7.77 -0.25 11.22
C VAL A 518 7.59 -0.12 9.70
N PRO A 519 7.24 -1.21 8.99
CA PRO A 519 6.96 -1.15 7.57
C PRO A 519 5.81 -0.19 7.27
N THR A 520 6.09 0.78 6.41
CA THR A 520 5.16 1.86 6.04
C THR A 520 5.12 2.03 4.54
N ARG A 521 4.00 2.56 4.05
CA ARG A 521 3.79 2.87 2.62
C ARG A 521 3.57 4.38 2.48
N PHE A 522 4.39 5.07 1.70
CA PHE A 522 4.21 6.50 1.45
C PHE A 522 4.86 6.97 0.13
N SER A 523 4.43 8.13 -0.37
CA SER A 523 5.10 8.84 -1.47
C SER A 523 5.21 10.34 -1.24
N CYS A 524 4.11 11.10 -1.19
CA CYS A 524 4.16 12.57 -1.12
C CYS A 524 4.64 13.13 0.24
N ARG A 525 4.30 12.44 1.34
CA ARG A 525 4.52 12.86 2.74
C ARG A 525 3.82 14.17 3.17
N SER A 526 2.80 14.59 2.43
CA SER A 526 2.01 15.80 2.69
C SER A 526 0.50 15.55 2.72
N GLY A 527 0.08 14.29 2.70
CA GLY A 527 -1.32 13.88 2.74
C GLY A 527 -2.08 13.99 1.42
N VAL A 528 -1.43 14.26 0.28
CA VAL A 528 -2.13 14.44 -1.02
C VAL A 528 -2.29 13.16 -1.84
N CYS A 529 -1.35 12.22 -1.76
CA CYS A 529 -1.35 11.03 -2.64
C CYS A 529 -2.09 9.81 -2.08
N HIS A 530 -2.56 9.87 -0.83
CA HIS A 530 -3.29 8.81 -0.11
C HIS A 530 -2.62 7.42 0.01
N ILE A 531 -1.39 7.23 -0.50
CA ILE A 531 -0.61 5.98 -0.36
C ILE A 531 -0.37 5.59 1.11
N CYS A 532 -0.33 6.56 2.02
CA CYS A 532 -0.12 6.31 3.45
C CYS A 532 -1.40 6.09 4.26
N VAL A 533 -2.56 5.93 3.61
CA VAL A 533 -3.81 5.60 4.30
C VAL A 533 -3.59 4.33 5.13
N THR A 534 -3.93 4.42 6.42
CA THR A 534 -3.76 3.36 7.40
C THR A 534 -5.05 3.20 8.20
N PRO A 535 -5.56 1.97 8.42
CA PRO A 535 -6.71 1.75 9.27
C PRO A 535 -6.44 2.19 10.73
N LEU A 536 -7.38 2.95 11.29
CA LEU A 536 -7.39 3.38 12.69
C LEU A 536 -8.28 2.41 13.48
N VAL A 537 -7.69 1.70 14.43
CA VAL A 537 -8.41 0.74 15.29
C VAL A 537 -9.10 1.48 16.44
N ASP A 538 -8.40 2.43 17.05
CA ASP A 538 -8.86 3.21 18.20
C ASP A 538 -8.07 4.53 18.30
N GLY A 539 -8.65 5.53 18.96
CA GLY A 539 -7.99 6.79 19.29
C GLY A 539 -8.40 8.00 18.46
N THR A 540 -7.69 9.11 18.68
CA THR A 540 -7.97 10.41 18.02
C THR A 540 -6.67 11.04 17.53
N ILE A 541 -6.75 11.59 16.32
CA ILE A 541 -5.63 12.26 15.63
C ILE A 541 -6.00 13.70 15.29
N THR A 542 -4.98 14.48 15.00
CA THR A 542 -5.07 15.78 14.33
C THR A 542 -4.13 15.78 13.15
N TYR A 543 -4.38 16.62 12.15
CA TYR A 543 -3.46 16.81 11.04
C TYR A 543 -2.65 18.08 11.25
N ARG A 544 -1.32 17.99 11.06
CA ARG A 544 -0.43 19.15 11.13
C ARG A 544 -0.82 20.19 10.06
N GLN A 545 -1.07 19.70 8.85
CA GLN A 545 -1.66 20.44 7.75
C GLN A 545 -2.92 19.69 7.32
N PRO A 546 -4.08 20.36 7.22
CA PRO A 546 -5.28 19.74 6.68
C PRO A 546 -4.99 19.14 5.30
N PRO A 547 -5.28 17.83 5.07
CA PRO A 547 -5.15 17.26 3.73
C PRO A 547 -6.20 17.89 2.80
N LEU A 548 -5.91 17.90 1.50
CA LEU A 548 -6.85 18.43 0.49
C LEU A 548 -8.15 17.61 0.45
N GLU A 549 -8.05 16.32 0.74
CA GLU A 549 -9.16 15.41 0.91
C GLU A 549 -8.93 14.56 2.17
N LEU A 550 -9.96 14.40 3.01
CA LEU A 550 -9.86 13.50 4.16
C LEU A 550 -9.95 12.05 3.70
N PRO A 551 -9.21 11.12 4.32
CA PRO A 551 -9.36 9.71 3.99
C PRO A 551 -10.71 9.18 4.50
N GLU A 552 -11.09 7.99 4.05
CA GLU A 552 -12.33 7.34 4.48
C GLU A 552 -12.42 7.21 6.01
N GLN A 553 -13.65 7.24 6.54
CA GLN A 553 -13.90 7.08 7.97
C GLN A 553 -13.26 5.80 8.50
N GLY A 554 -12.62 5.87 9.68
CA GLY A 554 -11.89 4.74 10.26
C GLY A 554 -10.49 4.55 9.71
N THR A 555 -9.97 5.49 8.91
CA THR A 555 -8.58 5.49 8.43
C THR A 555 -7.88 6.83 8.68
N VAL A 556 -6.55 6.86 8.50
CA VAL A 556 -5.72 8.06 8.73
C VAL A 556 -4.59 8.18 7.72
N LEU A 557 -4.28 9.41 7.32
CA LEU A 557 -3.07 9.74 6.55
C LEU A 557 -1.87 9.94 7.50
N ILE A 558 -1.16 8.85 7.83
CA ILE A 558 -0.10 8.88 8.86
C ILE A 558 1.05 9.85 8.56
N CYS A 559 1.24 10.25 7.30
CA CYS A 559 2.32 11.14 6.90
C CYS A 559 2.13 12.62 7.31
N SER A 560 0.90 13.02 7.62
CA SER A 560 0.57 14.38 8.09
C SER A 560 -0.16 14.39 9.44
N ALA A 561 -0.44 13.23 10.02
CA ALA A 561 -1.17 13.08 11.29
C ALA A 561 -0.26 13.12 12.52
N LYS A 562 -0.77 13.66 13.64
CA LYS A 562 -0.25 13.57 15.01
C LYS A 562 -1.32 13.00 15.95
N PRO A 563 -0.95 12.21 16.97
CA PRO A 563 -1.90 11.76 17.98
C PRO A 563 -2.33 12.91 18.89
N SER A 564 -3.63 13.05 19.16
CA SER A 564 -4.14 13.94 20.22
C SER A 564 -4.48 13.18 21.51
N LEU A 565 -4.81 11.89 21.39
CA LEU A 565 -4.97 10.92 22.47
C LEU A 565 -4.22 9.64 22.09
N GLY A 566 -4.28 8.61 22.93
CA GLY A 566 -3.70 7.30 22.60
C GLY A 566 -4.32 6.77 21.29
N VAL A 567 -3.50 6.23 20.39
CA VAL A 567 -3.93 5.76 19.06
C VAL A 567 -3.43 4.35 18.78
N VAL A 568 -4.24 3.58 18.06
CA VAL A 568 -3.92 2.23 17.60
C VAL A 568 -4.11 2.13 16.09
N LEU A 569 -3.04 1.75 15.39
CA LEU A 569 -2.95 1.67 13.94
C LEU A 569 -2.72 0.23 13.50
N ASP A 570 -3.36 -0.19 12.40
CA ASP A 570 -3.16 -1.51 11.80
C ASP A 570 -1.87 -1.55 10.95
N LEU A 571 -0.71 -1.39 11.61
CA LEU A 571 0.65 -1.41 11.05
C LEU A 571 1.58 -2.35 11.82
#